data_AF-A0A7N2N5U6-F1
#
_entry.id   AF-A0A7N2N5U6-F1
#
_cell.length_a   1.000
_cell.length_b   1.000
_cell.length_c   1.000
_cell.angle_alpha   90.00
_cell.angle_beta   90.00
_cell.angle_gamma   90.00
#
_symmetry.space_group_name_H-M   'P 1'
#
loop_
_entity.id
_entity.type
_entity.pdbx_description
1 polymer ?
#
loop_
_entity_poly.entity_id
_entity_poly.type
_entity_poly.pdbx_seq_one_letter_code
_entity_poly.pdbx_strand_id
1 'polypeptide(L)'
;MVDDKYEYSSEAKDIRVHGWVSADPPMGFWQITPSYEFRSAGPSKQFLNSHDGPTSLSVFHSTHYAGEDLIMKFGPNEPWKKVYGPVFMYLNSLTNEEGPNSLWEDAKKQMMNEVQTWPYDFPASVDFPSSDQRGNVCGRLLVHDRYISENPTPGICSYIGLALPGDVGSWQRECKGYQFWTIANEDGYFSIKNVHTGVYNLYAWVPGVIGDYRYDVVITITSGLSIDVGNLVYEPPRDGPTLWEIGIPDRTAAEFYVPDPNPLYINKLYVNHPDRFRQYGLWERYAELYPDGDLVYMIGNSDYRKDWFFAQVTRFEFLQYYYYYPSIKKISNIALFSCL
;
A
#
# COMPACT_ATOMS: atom_id res chain seq x y z
N MET A 1 6.42 -5.39 -26.68
CA MET A 1 5.77 -4.78 -25.52
C MET A 1 4.81 -5.80 -24.98
N VAL A 2 5.04 -6.25 -23.75
CA VAL A 2 4.01 -6.95 -22.98
C VAL A 2 3.20 -5.84 -22.33
N ASP A 3 1.89 -5.88 -22.48
CA ASP A 3 0.93 -4.99 -21.81
C ASP A 3 -0.03 -5.91 -21.06
N ASP A 4 -0.16 -5.67 -19.77
CA ASP A 4 -1.06 -6.45 -18.93
C ASP A 4 -1.65 -5.58 -17.82
N LYS A 5 -2.78 -6.05 -17.28
CA LYS A 5 -3.55 -5.31 -16.28
C LYS A 5 -2.79 -4.97 -15.00
N TYR A 6 -1.73 -5.73 -14.66
CA TYR A 6 -0.93 -5.54 -13.45
C TYR A 6 0.02 -4.35 -13.56
N GLU A 7 0.35 -3.89 -14.78
CA GLU A 7 1.12 -2.66 -15.01
C GLU A 7 0.36 -1.42 -14.47
N TYR A 8 -0.97 -1.46 -14.51
CA TYR A 8 -1.83 -0.38 -14.01
C TYR A 8 -2.25 -0.57 -12.55
N SER A 9 -1.53 -1.40 -11.80
CA SER A 9 -1.77 -1.56 -10.37
C SER A 9 -1.15 -0.44 -9.56
N SER A 10 -1.79 -0.07 -8.46
CA SER A 10 -1.21 0.87 -7.49
C SER A 10 -1.63 0.50 -6.08
N GLU A 11 -0.87 0.96 -5.09
CA GLU A 11 -1.21 0.78 -3.68
C GLU A 11 -2.46 1.57 -3.32
N ALA A 12 -3.26 1.05 -2.38
CA ALA A 12 -4.52 1.66 -1.95
C ALA A 12 -4.35 3.13 -1.56
N LYS A 13 -3.23 3.48 -0.91
CA LYS A 13 -2.89 4.85 -0.50
C LYS A 13 -2.73 5.85 -1.67
N ASP A 14 -2.45 5.37 -2.88
CA ASP A 14 -2.16 6.18 -4.06
C ASP A 14 -3.33 6.23 -5.06
N ILE A 15 -4.34 5.36 -4.89
CA ILE A 15 -5.50 5.28 -5.78
C ILE A 15 -6.53 6.36 -5.42
N ARG A 16 -6.34 7.55 -5.99
CA ARG A 16 -7.28 8.68 -5.83
C ARG A 16 -8.05 9.02 -7.10
N VAL A 17 -7.34 9.12 -8.22
CA VAL A 17 -7.91 9.40 -9.53
C VAL A 17 -7.13 8.67 -10.62
N HIS A 18 -7.85 7.98 -11.49
CA HIS A 18 -7.28 7.25 -12.63
C HIS A 18 -8.32 7.16 -13.75
N GLY A 19 -7.88 6.92 -14.98
CA GLY A 19 -8.79 6.97 -16.12
C GLY A 19 -8.12 6.95 -17.47
N TRP A 20 -8.88 7.34 -18.49
CA TRP A 20 -8.47 7.36 -19.88
C TRP A 20 -8.77 8.69 -20.53
N VAL A 21 -7.93 9.06 -21.49
CA VAL A 21 -8.19 10.18 -22.40
C VAL A 21 -8.45 9.64 -23.81
N SER A 22 -9.44 10.21 -24.48
CA SER A 22 -9.63 10.06 -25.93
C SER A 22 -9.13 11.32 -26.62
N ALA A 23 -8.49 11.15 -27.77
CA ALA A 23 -8.10 12.28 -28.62
C ALA A 23 -9.24 12.74 -29.54
N ASP A 24 -10.19 11.85 -29.87
CA ASP A 24 -11.32 12.14 -30.74
C ASP A 24 -12.61 11.45 -30.23
N PRO A 25 -13.59 12.20 -29.70
CA PRO A 25 -13.46 13.62 -29.33
C PRO A 25 -12.43 13.79 -28.19
N PRO A 26 -11.81 14.97 -28.01
CA PRO A 26 -10.86 15.22 -26.94
C PRO A 26 -11.56 15.25 -25.57
N MET A 27 -11.54 14.13 -24.86
CA MET A 27 -12.25 13.95 -23.60
C MET A 27 -11.51 13.07 -22.61
N GLY A 28 -11.76 13.26 -21.33
CA GLY A 28 -11.25 12.42 -20.24
C GLY A 28 -12.39 11.70 -19.53
N PHE A 29 -12.12 10.44 -19.16
CA PHE A 29 -12.99 9.61 -18.33
C PHE A 29 -12.23 9.18 -17.10
N TRP A 30 -12.67 9.62 -15.92
CA TRP A 30 -11.92 9.45 -14.69
C TRP A 30 -12.78 8.79 -13.61
N GLN A 31 -12.17 7.88 -12.88
CA GLN A 31 -12.70 7.35 -11.63
C GLN A 31 -12.00 8.06 -10.49
N ILE A 32 -12.79 8.66 -9.59
CA ILE A 32 -12.31 9.36 -8.41
C ILE A 32 -12.79 8.58 -7.18
N THR A 33 -11.86 8.26 -6.29
CA THR A 33 -12.12 7.59 -5.02
C THR A 33 -11.77 8.56 -3.89
N PRO A 34 -12.75 9.26 -3.29
CA PRO A 34 -12.47 10.31 -2.30
C PRO A 34 -12.13 9.75 -0.91
N SER A 35 -12.40 8.46 -0.66
CA SER A 35 -12.14 7.80 0.61
C SER A 35 -11.72 6.35 0.42
N TYR A 36 -10.85 5.88 1.31
CA TYR A 36 -10.39 4.50 1.33
C TYR A 36 -11.21 3.59 2.27
N GLU A 37 -12.27 4.10 2.89
CA GLU A 37 -12.96 3.42 4.00
C GLU A 37 -13.38 1.97 3.69
N PHE A 38 -13.74 1.71 2.44
CA PHE A 38 -14.22 0.41 1.98
C PHE A 38 -13.12 -0.54 1.53
N ARG A 39 -11.87 -0.08 1.42
CA ARG A 39 -10.74 -0.91 0.95
C ARG A 39 -10.40 -1.99 1.98
N SER A 40 -9.61 -2.95 1.51
CA SER A 40 -9.12 -4.07 2.31
C SER A 40 -7.59 -4.04 2.35
N ALA A 41 -7.03 -4.68 3.37
CA ALA A 41 -5.59 -4.96 3.53
C ALA A 41 -4.69 -3.73 3.70
N GLY A 42 -5.23 -2.62 4.22
CA GLY A 42 -4.44 -1.45 4.59
C GLY A 42 -3.85 -0.66 3.40
N PRO A 43 -2.98 0.32 3.68
CA PRO A 43 -2.53 1.31 2.69
C PRO A 43 -1.68 0.73 1.56
N SER A 44 -0.89 -0.31 1.82
CA SER A 44 0.05 -0.91 0.85
C SER A 44 -0.58 -1.97 -0.06
N LYS A 45 -1.87 -2.30 0.13
CA LYS A 45 -2.52 -3.29 -0.73
C LYS A 45 -2.63 -2.78 -2.15
N GLN A 46 -2.07 -3.51 -3.11
CA GLN A 46 -2.19 -3.18 -4.52
C GLN A 46 -3.56 -3.57 -5.09
N PHE A 47 -4.15 -2.68 -5.88
CA PHE A 47 -5.37 -2.93 -6.66
C PHE A 47 -5.13 -2.57 -8.12
N LEU A 48 -5.86 -3.22 -9.02
CA LEU A 48 -5.86 -2.88 -10.44
C LEU A 48 -6.72 -1.63 -10.64
N ASN A 49 -6.20 -0.64 -11.36
CA ASN A 49 -6.91 0.60 -11.66
C ASN A 49 -7.39 0.65 -13.11
N SER A 50 -6.64 0.05 -14.03
CA SER A 50 -6.99 -0.03 -15.45
C SER A 50 -6.68 -1.42 -16.00
N HIS A 51 -7.09 -1.67 -17.24
CA HIS A 51 -6.76 -2.89 -17.99
C HIS A 51 -6.26 -2.49 -19.38
N ASP A 52 -5.70 -3.43 -20.16
CA ASP A 52 -5.47 -3.24 -21.60
C ASP A 52 -6.77 -2.77 -22.30
N GLY A 53 -6.63 -1.79 -23.19
CA GLY A 53 -7.72 -1.03 -23.80
C GLY A 53 -8.34 0.04 -22.88
N PRO A 54 -9.37 0.79 -23.33
CA PRO A 54 -9.96 1.90 -22.58
C PRO A 54 -10.89 1.41 -21.45
N THR A 55 -10.35 0.60 -20.53
CA THR A 55 -11.07 0.00 -19.41
C THR A 55 -10.53 0.55 -18.10
N SER A 56 -11.40 1.18 -17.31
CA SER A 56 -11.09 1.64 -15.96
C SER A 56 -11.78 0.74 -14.93
N LEU A 57 -11.05 0.38 -13.87
CA LEU A 57 -11.46 -0.58 -12.86
C LEU A 57 -11.57 0.09 -11.48
N SER A 58 -12.68 -0.18 -10.80
CA SER A 58 -12.81 0.06 -9.36
C SER A 58 -12.92 -1.28 -8.65
N VAL A 59 -11.77 -1.83 -8.26
CA VAL A 59 -11.70 -3.13 -7.59
C VAL A 59 -12.02 -3.00 -6.11
N PHE A 60 -13.21 -3.43 -5.71
CA PHE A 60 -13.66 -3.36 -4.31
C PHE A 60 -12.94 -4.35 -3.40
N HIS A 61 -12.67 -5.56 -3.89
CA HIS A 61 -11.97 -6.61 -3.17
C HIS A 61 -11.28 -7.55 -4.15
N SER A 62 -10.08 -8.02 -3.81
CA SER A 62 -9.31 -8.96 -4.61
C SER A 62 -8.19 -9.61 -3.80
N THR A 63 -7.89 -10.86 -4.13
CA THR A 63 -6.76 -11.64 -3.61
C THR A 63 -5.43 -11.36 -4.33
N HIS A 64 -5.42 -10.52 -5.39
CA HIS A 64 -4.19 -10.17 -6.10
C HIS A 64 -3.13 -9.65 -5.10
N TYR A 65 -1.87 -10.09 -5.24
CA TYR A 65 -0.74 -9.70 -4.37
C TYR A 65 -0.83 -10.12 -2.89
N ALA A 66 -1.80 -10.95 -2.51
CA ALA A 66 -1.93 -11.43 -1.13
C ALA A 66 -2.36 -12.91 -1.01
N GLY A 67 -2.92 -13.49 -2.07
CA GLY A 67 -3.31 -14.89 -2.09
C GLY A 67 -4.49 -15.20 -1.17
N GLU A 68 -4.48 -16.39 -0.58
CA GLU A 68 -5.61 -16.92 0.20
C GLU A 68 -5.91 -16.15 1.49
N ASP A 69 -4.94 -15.39 2.00
CA ASP A 69 -5.07 -14.58 3.22
C ASP A 69 -6.14 -13.50 3.08
N LEU A 70 -6.45 -13.07 1.85
CA LEU A 70 -7.51 -12.11 1.57
C LEU A 70 -8.77 -12.76 1.00
N ILE A 71 -8.94 -14.07 1.07
CA ILE A 71 -10.23 -14.67 0.77
C ILE A 71 -11.20 -14.31 1.91
N MET A 72 -12.27 -13.60 1.59
CA MET A 72 -13.33 -13.28 2.54
C MET A 72 -14.09 -14.57 2.93
N LYS A 73 -13.91 -15.03 4.17
CA LYS A 73 -14.50 -16.27 4.70
C LYS A 73 -15.63 -15.95 5.68
N PHE A 74 -16.81 -16.53 5.48
CA PHE A 74 -17.97 -16.33 6.36
C PHE A 74 -18.29 -17.59 7.15
N GLY A 75 -18.61 -17.42 8.43
CA GLY A 75 -19.15 -18.49 9.27
C GLY A 75 -20.60 -18.84 8.90
N PRO A 76 -21.11 -20.00 9.36
CA PRO A 76 -22.52 -20.36 9.18
C PRO A 76 -23.43 -19.25 9.73
N ASN A 77 -24.33 -18.74 8.88
CA ASN A 77 -25.28 -17.66 9.21
C ASN A 77 -24.61 -16.36 9.69
N GLU A 78 -23.36 -16.08 9.32
CA GLU A 78 -22.72 -14.79 9.63
C GLU A 78 -23.37 -13.67 8.78
N PRO A 79 -24.15 -12.74 9.38
CA PRO A 79 -24.67 -11.62 8.63
C PRO A 79 -23.51 -10.67 8.30
N TRP A 80 -23.42 -10.27 7.03
CA TRP A 80 -22.40 -9.32 6.61
C TRP A 80 -23.00 -8.28 5.67
N LYS A 81 -22.63 -7.02 5.91
CA LYS A 81 -23.06 -5.88 5.11
C LYS A 81 -21.97 -4.82 5.15
N LYS A 82 -21.65 -4.27 3.98
CA LYS A 82 -20.65 -3.22 3.81
C LYS A 82 -21.02 -2.38 2.59
N VAL A 83 -20.86 -1.06 2.69
CA VAL A 83 -20.97 -0.17 1.54
C VAL A 83 -19.60 -0.06 0.89
N TYR A 84 -19.56 -0.28 -0.43
CA TYR A 84 -18.38 -0.03 -1.25
C TYR A 84 -18.52 1.32 -1.95
N GLY A 85 -17.47 2.13 -1.89
CA GLY A 85 -17.44 3.49 -2.42
C GLY A 85 -17.50 4.57 -1.34
N PRO A 86 -17.77 5.82 -1.73
CA PRO A 86 -18.26 6.21 -3.05
C PRO A 86 -17.18 6.11 -4.13
N VAL A 87 -17.62 5.85 -5.37
CA VAL A 87 -16.77 5.93 -6.58
C VAL A 87 -17.43 6.97 -7.48
N PHE A 88 -16.72 8.05 -7.74
CA PHE A 88 -17.22 9.17 -8.54
C PHE A 88 -16.69 9.05 -9.97
N MET A 89 -17.60 9.11 -10.94
CA MET A 89 -17.24 9.08 -12.36
C MET A 89 -17.23 10.52 -12.88
N TYR A 90 -16.08 10.99 -13.32
CA TYR A 90 -15.90 12.35 -13.83
C TYR A 90 -15.59 12.33 -15.32
N LEU A 91 -16.29 13.18 -16.07
CA LEU A 91 -16.06 13.37 -17.50
C LEU A 91 -15.78 14.84 -17.76
N ASN A 92 -14.73 15.11 -18.53
CA ASN A 92 -14.39 16.44 -19.00
C ASN A 92 -13.99 16.39 -20.48
N SER A 93 -14.06 17.53 -21.16
CA SER A 93 -13.77 17.64 -22.59
C SER A 93 -13.07 18.94 -22.91
N LEU A 94 -12.23 18.94 -23.94
CA LEU A 94 -11.57 20.15 -24.44
C LEU A 94 -12.36 20.72 -25.61
N THR A 95 -12.47 22.05 -25.65
CA THR A 95 -13.17 22.73 -26.74
C THR A 95 -12.25 23.33 -27.80
N ASN A 96 -10.94 23.56 -27.54
CA ASN A 96 -9.91 24.02 -28.50
C ASN A 96 -8.48 23.92 -27.92
N GLU A 97 -7.45 23.75 -28.77
CA GLU A 97 -5.96 23.87 -28.66
C GLU A 97 -5.20 23.44 -27.38
N GLU A 98 -5.87 23.11 -26.28
CA GLU A 98 -5.22 22.61 -25.09
C GLU A 98 -4.76 21.15 -25.27
N GLY A 99 -3.60 20.83 -24.71
CA GLY A 99 -3.09 19.46 -24.73
C GLY A 99 -3.86 18.55 -23.75
N PRO A 100 -3.79 17.22 -23.93
CA PRO A 100 -4.48 16.26 -23.06
C PRO A 100 -4.12 16.37 -21.56
N ASN A 101 -3.00 17.02 -21.24
CA ASN A 101 -2.61 17.32 -19.87
C ASN A 101 -3.63 18.20 -19.13
N SER A 102 -4.36 19.10 -19.80
CA SER A 102 -5.35 19.94 -19.11
C SER A 102 -6.54 19.12 -18.61
N LEU A 103 -6.95 18.07 -19.34
CA LEU A 103 -7.96 17.11 -18.87
C LEU A 103 -7.53 16.43 -17.57
N TRP A 104 -6.25 16.04 -17.47
CA TRP A 104 -5.69 15.41 -16.27
C TRP A 104 -5.58 16.38 -15.08
N GLU A 105 -5.09 17.60 -15.32
CA GLU A 105 -5.02 18.62 -14.26
C GLU A 105 -6.39 18.98 -13.70
N ASP A 106 -7.40 19.05 -14.57
CA ASP A 106 -8.79 19.29 -14.18
C ASP A 106 -9.38 18.10 -13.39
N ALA A 107 -9.13 16.86 -13.82
CA ALA A 107 -9.53 15.66 -13.06
C ALA A 107 -8.89 15.61 -11.66
N LYS A 108 -7.62 16.02 -11.51
CA LYS A 108 -6.97 16.13 -10.20
C LYS A 108 -7.61 17.21 -9.32
N LYS A 109 -7.99 18.36 -9.90
CA LYS A 109 -8.73 19.40 -9.16
C LYS A 109 -10.08 18.88 -8.69
N GLN A 110 -10.82 18.19 -9.56
CA GLN A 110 -12.08 17.56 -9.18
C GLN A 110 -11.86 16.54 -8.06
N MET A 111 -10.83 15.69 -8.17
CA MET A 111 -10.48 14.72 -7.12
C MET A 111 -10.25 15.39 -5.76
N MET A 112 -9.53 16.52 -5.74
CA MET A 112 -9.32 17.27 -4.49
C MET A 112 -10.62 17.83 -3.92
N ASN A 113 -11.54 18.31 -4.77
CA ASN A 113 -12.85 18.78 -4.33
C ASN A 113 -13.69 17.62 -3.74
N GLU A 114 -13.69 16.45 -4.37
CA GLU A 114 -14.42 15.28 -3.87
C GLU A 114 -13.85 14.78 -2.53
N VAL A 115 -12.51 14.75 -2.39
CA VAL A 115 -11.85 14.39 -1.12
C VAL A 115 -12.20 15.36 0.00
N GLN A 116 -12.30 16.67 -0.30
CA GLN A 116 -12.66 17.69 0.70
C GLN A 116 -14.15 17.66 1.07
N THR A 117 -15.00 17.30 0.12
CA THR A 117 -16.47 17.26 0.29
C THR A 117 -16.91 15.97 0.99
N TRP A 118 -16.14 14.89 0.89
CA TRP A 118 -16.45 13.63 1.55
C TRP A 118 -16.44 13.77 3.10
N PRO A 119 -17.42 13.20 3.82
CA PRO A 119 -18.51 12.32 3.36
C PRO A 119 -19.72 13.09 2.82
N TYR A 120 -20.34 12.56 1.77
CA TYR A 120 -21.52 13.17 1.15
C TYR A 120 -22.78 13.07 2.02
N ASP A 121 -23.69 14.02 1.85
CA ASP A 121 -24.98 14.09 2.54
C ASP A 121 -26.18 13.64 1.68
N PHE A 122 -26.00 13.56 0.36
CA PHE A 122 -27.04 13.15 -0.57
C PHE A 122 -27.40 11.65 -0.56
N PRO A 123 -26.52 10.69 -0.18
CA PRO A 123 -26.90 9.29 -0.11
C PRO A 123 -27.98 9.04 0.95
N ALA A 124 -29.15 8.55 0.52
CA ALA A 124 -30.29 8.32 1.42
C ALA A 124 -30.22 6.99 2.22
N SER A 125 -29.19 6.16 2.00
CA SER A 125 -29.06 4.88 2.68
C SER A 125 -28.56 5.09 4.11
N VAL A 126 -29.24 4.49 5.08
CA VAL A 126 -28.78 4.45 6.49
C VAL A 126 -27.43 3.74 6.67
N ASP A 127 -27.02 2.94 5.67
CA ASP A 127 -25.73 2.26 5.66
C ASP A 127 -24.58 3.15 5.18
N PHE A 128 -24.88 4.37 4.74
CA PHE A 128 -23.91 5.41 4.42
C PHE A 128 -24.07 6.56 5.42
N PRO A 129 -23.39 6.51 6.58
CA PRO A 129 -23.56 7.54 7.59
C PRO A 129 -23.05 8.90 7.09
N SER A 130 -23.79 9.95 7.40
CA SER A 130 -23.38 11.34 7.16
C SER A 130 -22.21 11.74 8.08
N SER A 131 -21.62 12.91 7.82
CA SER A 131 -20.46 13.41 8.57
C SER A 131 -20.70 13.49 10.09
N ASP A 132 -21.87 13.96 10.53
CA ASP A 132 -22.27 14.05 11.94
C ASP A 132 -22.51 12.68 12.60
N GLN A 133 -22.76 11.65 11.80
CA GLN A 133 -22.93 10.26 12.24
C GLN A 133 -21.61 9.50 12.37
N ARG A 134 -20.48 10.16 12.08
CA ARG A 134 -19.13 9.60 12.15
C ARG A 134 -18.34 10.21 13.30
N GLY A 135 -17.21 9.60 13.64
CA GLY A 135 -16.30 10.09 14.67
C GLY A 135 -14.89 10.40 14.14
N ASN A 136 -14.02 10.86 15.03
CA ASN A 136 -12.64 11.20 14.69
C ASN A 136 -11.67 10.64 15.75
N VAL A 137 -10.44 10.33 15.33
CA VAL A 137 -9.35 9.94 16.24
C VAL A 137 -8.12 10.79 15.93
N CYS A 138 -7.51 11.37 16.96
CA CYS A 138 -6.21 12.04 16.85
C CYS A 138 -5.28 11.60 17.97
N GLY A 139 -4.00 11.91 17.79
CA GLY A 139 -2.97 11.62 18.78
C GLY A 139 -1.59 11.88 18.20
N ARG A 140 -0.57 11.32 18.85
CA ARG A 140 0.83 11.41 18.43
C ARG A 140 1.50 10.06 18.56
N LEU A 141 2.14 9.57 17.49
CA LEU A 141 2.98 8.38 17.54
C LEU A 141 4.45 8.78 17.75
N LEU A 142 5.08 8.17 18.74
CA LEU A 142 6.50 8.27 19.04
C LEU A 142 7.13 6.89 18.83
N VAL A 143 8.40 6.86 18.43
CA VAL A 143 9.21 5.65 18.32
C VAL A 143 10.26 5.67 19.42
N HIS A 144 10.34 4.59 20.18
CA HIS A 144 11.35 4.40 21.21
C HIS A 144 12.18 3.15 20.90
N ASP A 145 13.19 3.33 20.06
CA ASP A 145 14.18 2.30 19.79
C ASP A 145 15.37 2.47 20.76
N ARG A 146 15.33 1.70 21.84
CA ARG A 146 16.32 1.75 22.94
C ARG A 146 17.77 1.47 22.51
N TYR A 147 18.00 0.91 21.33
CA TYR A 147 19.35 0.66 20.80
C TYR A 147 19.84 1.80 19.89
N ILE A 148 18.99 2.76 19.54
CA ILE A 148 19.30 3.90 18.68
C ILE A 148 19.28 5.22 19.49
N SER A 149 18.30 5.39 20.38
CA SER A 149 18.11 6.62 21.18
C SER A 149 17.62 6.28 22.59
N GLU A 150 18.08 7.05 23.58
CA GLU A 150 17.60 6.94 24.98
C GLU A 150 16.18 7.52 25.16
N ASN A 151 15.78 8.46 24.30
CA ASN A 151 14.49 9.13 24.40
C ASN A 151 13.61 8.80 23.19
N PRO A 152 12.27 8.72 23.35
CA PRO A 152 11.35 8.58 22.24
C PRO A 152 11.47 9.75 21.25
N THR A 153 11.47 9.43 19.96
CA THR A 153 11.49 10.40 18.86
C THR A 153 10.15 10.39 18.12
N PRO A 154 9.80 11.45 17.38
CA PRO A 154 8.61 11.45 16.52
C PRO A 154 8.55 10.27 15.53
N GLY A 155 7.38 9.64 15.40
CA GLY A 155 7.09 8.65 14.35
C GLY A 155 6.82 9.33 13.01
N ILE A 156 7.86 9.90 12.41
CA ILE A 156 7.77 10.69 11.18
C ILE A 156 7.23 9.84 10.03
N CYS A 157 6.27 10.38 9.27
CA CYS A 157 5.67 9.73 8.10
C CYS A 157 5.08 8.34 8.39
N SER A 158 4.75 8.05 9.65
CA SER A 158 4.14 6.77 10.01
C SER A 158 2.76 6.63 9.41
N TYR A 159 2.47 5.49 8.82
CA TYR A 159 1.11 5.14 8.41
C TYR A 159 0.37 4.66 9.64
N ILE A 160 -0.72 5.32 9.98
CA ILE A 160 -1.54 5.03 11.16
C ILE A 160 -2.96 4.81 10.69
N GLY A 161 -3.59 3.72 11.16
CA GLY A 161 -4.95 3.40 10.75
C GLY A 161 -5.78 2.67 11.78
N LEU A 162 -7.08 2.67 11.54
CA LEU A 162 -8.10 1.95 12.28
C LEU A 162 -8.61 0.81 11.41
N ALA A 163 -8.65 -0.39 11.97
CA ALA A 163 -9.28 -1.55 11.39
C ALA A 163 -9.95 -2.37 12.49
N LEU A 164 -10.67 -3.44 12.13
CA LEU A 164 -11.24 -4.33 13.12
C LEU A 164 -10.18 -4.82 14.12
N PRO A 165 -10.57 -5.08 15.39
CA PRO A 165 -9.68 -5.65 16.38
C PRO A 165 -9.05 -6.95 15.92
N GLY A 166 -7.77 -7.12 16.24
CA GLY A 166 -6.97 -8.26 15.82
C GLY A 166 -5.52 -8.18 16.30
N ASP A 167 -4.71 -9.11 15.78
CA ASP A 167 -3.31 -9.22 16.13
C ASP A 167 -2.47 -8.07 15.54
N VAL A 168 -1.26 -7.88 16.07
CA VAL A 168 -0.28 -6.94 15.50
C VAL A 168 -0.11 -7.22 13.99
N GLY A 169 -0.16 -6.16 13.17
CA GLY A 169 -0.07 -6.24 11.71
C GLY A 169 -1.32 -6.75 10.98
N SER A 170 -2.38 -7.17 11.68
CA SER A 170 -3.58 -7.79 11.08
C SER A 170 -4.36 -6.90 10.12
N TRP A 171 -4.28 -5.57 10.24
CA TRP A 171 -4.91 -4.64 9.28
C TRP A 171 -4.47 -4.86 7.83
N GLN A 172 -3.26 -5.40 7.61
CA GLN A 172 -2.73 -5.76 6.29
C GLN A 172 -3.43 -6.98 5.67
N ARG A 173 -4.21 -7.73 6.45
CA ARG A 173 -4.99 -8.89 5.99
C ARG A 173 -6.49 -8.72 6.22
N GLU A 174 -6.92 -7.61 6.82
CA GLU A 174 -8.33 -7.38 7.10
C GLU A 174 -9.09 -7.02 5.81
N CYS A 175 -10.16 -7.75 5.49
CA CYS A 175 -11.01 -7.53 4.33
C CYS A 175 -12.52 -7.36 4.61
N LYS A 176 -13.03 -7.67 5.80
CA LYS A 176 -14.47 -7.69 6.11
C LYS A 176 -15.03 -6.34 6.54
N GLY A 177 -14.33 -5.62 7.41
CA GLY A 177 -14.71 -4.35 8.01
C GLY A 177 -14.26 -3.14 7.20
N TYR A 178 -14.51 -1.96 7.74
CA TYR A 178 -13.99 -0.70 7.22
C TYR A 178 -12.57 -0.46 7.74
N GLN A 179 -11.74 0.20 6.93
CA GLN A 179 -10.40 0.62 7.31
C GLN A 179 -10.19 2.09 7.05
N PHE A 180 -9.52 2.79 7.96
CA PHE A 180 -9.22 4.21 7.83
C PHE A 180 -7.74 4.40 8.09
N TRP A 181 -7.07 5.29 7.37
CA TRP A 181 -5.67 5.59 7.64
C TRP A 181 -5.29 7.01 7.27
N THR A 182 -4.18 7.45 7.85
CA THR A 182 -3.54 8.73 7.61
C THR A 182 -2.03 8.57 7.74
N ILE A 183 -1.30 9.62 7.41
CA ILE A 183 0.15 9.68 7.60
C ILE A 183 0.43 10.72 8.68
N ALA A 184 1.26 10.37 9.66
CA ALA A 184 1.68 11.31 10.70
C ALA A 184 2.59 12.40 10.12
N ASN A 185 2.52 13.60 10.67
CA ASN A 185 3.39 14.70 10.28
C ASN A 185 4.84 14.53 10.82
N GLU A 186 5.69 15.53 10.58
CA GLU A 186 7.10 15.55 11.02
C GLU A 186 7.28 15.50 12.54
N ASP A 187 6.24 15.81 13.29
CA ASP A 187 6.22 15.74 14.74
C ASP A 187 5.55 14.45 15.27
N GLY A 188 5.09 13.56 14.40
CA GLY A 188 4.40 12.31 14.75
C GLY A 188 2.91 12.49 15.06
N TYR A 189 2.34 13.68 14.91
CA TYR A 189 0.91 13.90 15.11
C TYR A 189 0.09 13.37 13.94
N PHE A 190 -1.07 12.82 14.26
CA PHE A 190 -2.00 12.28 13.26
C PHE A 190 -3.46 12.63 13.59
N SER A 191 -4.28 12.63 12.54
CA SER A 191 -5.73 12.76 12.64
C SER A 191 -6.40 11.90 11.58
N ILE A 192 -7.28 11.00 12.03
CA ILE A 192 -8.14 10.17 11.19
C ILE A 192 -9.57 10.69 11.38
N LYS A 193 -10.13 11.25 10.32
CA LYS A 193 -11.45 11.90 10.34
C LYS A 193 -12.53 11.01 9.73
N ASN A 194 -13.79 11.32 10.04
CA ASN A 194 -14.97 10.74 9.41
C ASN A 194 -15.01 9.20 9.52
N VAL A 195 -14.53 8.67 10.64
CA VAL A 195 -14.48 7.24 10.94
C VAL A 195 -15.89 6.72 11.18
N HIS A 196 -16.23 5.63 10.51
CA HIS A 196 -17.51 4.95 10.71
C HIS A 196 -17.64 4.53 12.19
N THR A 197 -18.86 4.59 12.74
CA THR A 197 -19.10 4.09 14.10
C THR A 197 -18.79 2.60 14.16
N GLY A 198 -18.19 2.16 15.27
CA GLY A 198 -17.69 0.80 15.38
C GLY A 198 -16.61 0.64 16.43
N VAL A 199 -16.08 -0.57 16.49
CA VAL A 199 -15.03 -0.98 17.42
C VAL A 199 -13.77 -1.27 16.60
N TYR A 200 -12.66 -0.65 16.98
CA TYR A 200 -11.41 -0.67 16.21
C TYR A 200 -10.20 -0.88 17.13
N ASN A 201 -9.13 -1.43 16.58
CA ASN A 201 -7.79 -1.17 17.11
C ASN A 201 -7.09 -0.16 16.19
N LEU A 202 -6.17 0.59 16.79
CA LEU A 202 -5.24 1.45 16.05
C LEU A 202 -3.99 0.64 15.72
N TYR A 203 -3.60 0.66 14.46
CA TYR A 203 -2.40 0.03 13.92
C TYR A 203 -1.48 1.09 13.33
N ALA A 204 -0.18 0.82 13.34
CA ALA A 204 0.76 1.66 12.62
C ALA A 204 1.98 0.90 12.12
N TRP A 205 2.69 1.50 11.18
CA TRP A 205 4.08 1.19 10.88
C TRP A 205 4.81 2.48 10.54
N VAL A 206 6.11 2.51 10.78
CA VAL A 206 6.95 3.69 10.57
C VAL A 206 8.02 3.32 9.55
N PRO A 207 8.12 4.03 8.41
CA PRO A 207 9.19 3.78 7.44
C PRO A 207 10.57 3.82 8.12
N GLY A 208 11.40 2.81 7.88
CA GLY A 208 12.73 2.71 8.50
C GLY A 208 12.74 2.14 9.93
N VAL A 209 11.58 1.72 10.44
CA VAL A 209 11.46 1.06 11.75
C VAL A 209 10.91 -0.35 11.57
N ILE A 210 11.65 -1.34 12.06
CA ILE A 210 11.25 -2.75 11.96
C ILE A 210 9.95 -3.00 12.74
N GLY A 211 9.08 -3.82 12.19
CA GLY A 211 7.90 -4.37 12.87
C GLY A 211 6.61 -3.57 12.65
N ASP A 212 5.54 -4.07 13.25
CA ASP A 212 4.21 -3.47 13.22
C ASP A 212 3.80 -3.01 14.62
N TYR A 213 3.15 -1.86 14.69
CA TYR A 213 2.55 -1.35 15.92
C TYR A 213 1.05 -1.65 15.98
N ARG A 214 0.57 -1.95 17.19
CA ARG A 214 -0.86 -1.99 17.55
C ARG A 214 -1.03 -1.32 18.90
N TYR A 215 -1.98 -0.40 19.01
CA TYR A 215 -2.40 0.11 20.30
C TYR A 215 -3.30 -0.91 21.01
N ASP A 216 -2.95 -1.29 22.24
CA ASP A 216 -3.64 -2.36 22.98
C ASP A 216 -5.04 -1.97 23.43
N VAL A 217 -5.33 -0.68 23.59
CA VAL A 217 -6.67 -0.21 23.95
C VAL A 217 -7.56 -0.20 22.71
N VAL A 218 -8.68 -0.91 22.82
CA VAL A 218 -9.74 -0.90 21.81
C VAL A 218 -10.42 0.47 21.80
N ILE A 219 -10.58 1.04 20.61
CA ILE A 219 -11.21 2.33 20.37
C ILE A 219 -12.65 2.10 19.92
N THR A 220 -13.61 2.64 20.66
CA THR A 220 -15.03 2.62 20.28
C THR A 220 -15.41 3.98 19.71
N ILE A 221 -15.74 4.02 18.43
CA ILE A 221 -16.15 5.23 17.71
C ILE A 221 -17.66 5.39 17.82
N THR A 222 -18.08 6.52 18.38
CA THR A 222 -19.48 6.95 18.46
C THR A 222 -19.68 8.21 17.61
N SER A 223 -20.90 8.41 17.11
CA SER A 223 -21.26 9.57 16.28
C SER A 223 -20.93 10.90 16.96
N GLY A 224 -20.37 11.83 16.19
CA GLY A 224 -20.03 13.19 16.60
C GLY A 224 -18.84 13.33 17.56
N LEU A 225 -18.23 12.22 17.99
CA LEU A 225 -17.19 12.24 19.01
C LEU A 225 -15.79 12.29 18.40
N SER A 226 -14.90 13.08 19.01
CA SER A 226 -13.47 13.12 18.71
C SER A 226 -12.69 12.53 19.87
N ILE A 227 -11.93 11.47 19.60
CA ILE A 227 -11.08 10.78 20.59
C ILE A 227 -9.65 11.26 20.41
N ASP A 228 -9.04 11.78 21.48
CA ASP A 228 -7.61 11.98 21.55
C ASP A 228 -6.98 10.82 22.33
N VAL A 229 -6.13 10.03 21.66
CA VAL A 229 -5.42 8.90 22.28
C VAL A 229 -4.10 9.33 22.94
N GLY A 230 -3.76 10.62 22.89
CA GLY A 230 -2.56 11.18 23.46
C GLY A 230 -1.29 10.72 22.75
N ASN A 231 -0.21 10.60 23.53
CA ASN A 231 1.07 10.09 23.04
C ASN A 231 1.08 8.56 23.11
N LEU A 232 1.24 7.94 21.94
CA LEU A 232 1.48 6.52 21.77
C LEU A 232 2.97 6.29 21.58
N VAL A 233 3.53 5.25 22.21
CA VAL A 233 4.94 4.88 22.07
C VAL A 233 5.05 3.53 21.40
N TYR A 234 5.66 3.50 20.23
CA TYR A 234 6.04 2.28 19.53
C TYR A 234 7.45 1.87 19.93
N GLU A 235 7.57 0.72 20.57
CA GLU A 235 8.85 0.06 20.85
C GLU A 235 9.11 -1.03 19.79
N PRO A 236 10.06 -0.84 18.87
CA PRO A 236 10.33 -1.82 17.83
C PRO A 236 10.79 -3.15 18.46
N PRO A 237 10.42 -4.31 17.88
CA PRO A 237 10.66 -5.63 18.47
C PRO A 237 12.14 -6.06 18.31
N ARG A 238 13.05 -5.37 19.01
CA ARG A 238 14.49 -5.65 18.99
C ARG A 238 14.93 -6.38 20.26
N ASP A 239 15.62 -7.50 20.05
CA ASP A 239 16.30 -8.25 21.12
C ASP A 239 17.71 -7.72 21.41
N GLY A 240 18.26 -6.87 20.54
CA GLY A 240 19.63 -6.38 20.62
C GLY A 240 19.93 -5.28 19.59
N PRO A 241 21.14 -4.69 19.64
CA PRO A 241 21.60 -3.75 18.61
C PRO A 241 21.75 -4.45 17.24
N THR A 242 21.48 -3.72 16.17
CA THR A 242 21.67 -4.20 14.79
C THR A 242 23.15 -4.48 14.53
N LEU A 243 23.48 -5.70 14.09
CA LEU A 243 24.85 -6.05 13.67
C LEU A 243 25.10 -5.70 12.19
N TRP A 244 24.08 -5.91 11.36
CA TRP A 244 24.04 -5.57 9.95
C TRP A 244 22.59 -5.50 9.50
N GLU A 245 22.34 -4.75 8.43
CA GLU A 245 21.03 -4.56 7.81
C GLU A 245 21.23 -4.48 6.28
N ILE A 246 20.30 -5.07 5.53
CA ILE A 246 20.28 -5.03 4.07
C ILE A 246 18.93 -4.41 3.67
N GLY A 247 18.99 -3.25 3.02
CA GLY A 247 17.80 -2.46 2.68
C GLY A 247 17.24 -1.64 3.85
N ILE A 248 16.02 -1.17 3.68
CA ILE A 248 15.30 -0.27 4.59
C ILE A 248 13.94 -0.92 4.92
N PRO A 249 13.55 -1.04 6.20
CA PRO A 249 12.24 -1.58 6.56
C PRO A 249 11.14 -0.52 6.33
N ASP A 250 10.89 -0.17 5.07
CA ASP A 250 9.86 0.78 4.63
C ASP A 250 8.75 0.13 3.79
N ARG A 251 8.78 -1.20 3.68
CA ARG A 251 7.84 -2.05 2.92
C ARG A 251 7.96 -1.93 1.41
N THR A 252 9.07 -1.39 0.93
CA THR A 252 9.40 -1.34 -0.48
C THR A 252 10.63 -2.20 -0.79
N ALA A 253 10.92 -2.36 -2.08
CA ALA A 253 12.17 -2.92 -2.58
C ALA A 253 12.90 -1.89 -3.46
N ALA A 254 12.53 -0.61 -3.35
CA ALA A 254 12.90 0.44 -4.29
C ALA A 254 14.41 0.75 -4.27
N GLU A 255 15.07 0.43 -3.16
CA GLU A 255 16.48 0.62 -2.95
C GLU A 255 17.35 -0.51 -3.50
N PHE A 256 16.77 -1.66 -3.85
CA PHE A 256 17.53 -2.82 -4.32
C PHE A 256 17.86 -2.79 -5.81
N TYR A 257 18.77 -3.66 -6.23
CA TYR A 257 19.19 -3.74 -7.62
C TYR A 257 18.12 -4.35 -8.52
N VAL A 258 17.53 -3.51 -9.37
CA VAL A 258 16.65 -3.91 -10.46
C VAL A 258 17.49 -3.94 -11.74
N PRO A 259 17.58 -5.06 -12.48
CA PRO A 259 18.40 -5.13 -13.70
C PRO A 259 17.75 -4.36 -14.86
N ASP A 260 18.49 -4.19 -15.96
CA ASP A 260 17.88 -3.67 -17.19
C ASP A 260 17.03 -4.77 -17.87
N PRO A 261 15.88 -4.42 -18.45
CA PRO A 261 14.98 -5.38 -19.10
C PRO A 261 15.60 -5.95 -20.38
N ASN A 262 15.09 -7.11 -20.81
CA ASN A 262 15.42 -7.66 -22.13
C ASN A 262 14.97 -6.67 -23.23
N PRO A 263 15.86 -6.24 -24.14
CA PRO A 263 15.54 -5.28 -25.21
C PRO A 263 14.33 -5.65 -26.08
N LEU A 264 14.02 -6.95 -26.19
CA LEU A 264 12.88 -7.46 -26.97
C LEU A 264 11.52 -7.13 -26.33
N TYR A 265 11.47 -6.96 -25.00
CA TYR A 265 10.24 -6.85 -24.23
C TYR A 265 10.04 -5.50 -23.54
N ILE A 266 10.94 -4.53 -23.75
CA ILE A 266 10.90 -3.22 -23.10
C ILE A 266 9.50 -2.59 -23.18
N ASN A 267 8.92 -2.32 -22.02
CA ASN A 267 7.83 -1.39 -21.89
C ASN A 267 8.38 0.03 -21.73
N LYS A 268 7.99 0.93 -22.63
CA LYS A 268 8.46 2.31 -22.65
C LYS A 268 7.97 3.11 -21.44
N LEU A 269 6.87 2.71 -20.81
CA LEU A 269 6.31 3.35 -19.61
C LEU A 269 7.33 3.37 -18.46
N TYR A 270 8.08 2.27 -18.31
CA TYR A 270 8.98 2.07 -17.18
C TYR A 270 10.46 2.40 -17.49
N VAL A 271 10.76 2.97 -18.66
CA VAL A 271 12.12 3.44 -18.98
C VAL A 271 12.40 4.72 -18.19
N ASN A 272 13.48 4.74 -17.41
CA ASN A 272 13.82 5.85 -16.50
C ASN A 272 12.71 6.18 -15.49
N HIS A 273 11.91 5.18 -15.12
CA HIS A 273 10.80 5.33 -14.18
C HIS A 273 11.17 4.78 -12.79
N PRO A 274 10.69 5.37 -11.68
CA PRO A 274 10.91 4.83 -10.33
C PRO A 274 10.43 3.38 -10.20
N ASP A 275 9.30 3.05 -10.84
CA ASP A 275 8.75 1.68 -10.86
C ASP A 275 9.37 0.76 -11.92
N ARG A 276 10.66 0.93 -12.25
CA ARG A 276 11.36 0.08 -13.24
C ARG A 276 11.27 -1.43 -12.92
N PHE A 277 11.05 -1.79 -11.66
CA PHE A 277 10.85 -3.17 -11.21
C PHE A 277 9.60 -3.83 -11.80
N ARG A 278 8.68 -3.06 -12.38
CA ARG A 278 7.47 -3.55 -13.07
C ARG A 278 7.71 -3.95 -14.53
N GLN A 279 8.92 -3.78 -15.07
CA GLN A 279 9.22 -4.29 -16.41
C GLN A 279 9.01 -5.81 -16.45
N TYR A 280 8.27 -6.27 -17.44
CA TYR A 280 8.03 -7.70 -17.63
C TYR A 280 9.35 -8.45 -17.86
N GLY A 281 9.47 -9.64 -17.26
CA GLY A 281 10.58 -10.57 -17.48
C GLY A 281 11.85 -10.24 -16.71
N LEU A 282 11.84 -9.26 -15.79
CA LEU A 282 13.03 -8.93 -15.00
C LEU A 282 13.52 -10.10 -14.15
N TRP A 283 12.63 -11.00 -13.70
CA TRP A 283 13.02 -12.20 -12.96
C TRP A 283 13.92 -13.14 -13.79
N GLU A 284 13.75 -13.19 -15.11
CA GLU A 284 14.56 -14.04 -15.99
C GLU A 284 16.00 -13.54 -16.09
N ARG A 285 16.22 -12.22 -15.91
CA ARG A 285 17.54 -11.60 -15.92
C ARG A 285 18.45 -12.14 -14.81
N TYR A 286 17.89 -12.71 -13.75
CA TYR A 286 18.69 -13.27 -12.66
C TYR A 286 19.63 -14.37 -13.16
N ALA A 287 19.13 -15.36 -13.89
CA ALA A 287 19.94 -16.47 -14.40
C ALA A 287 20.98 -16.02 -15.44
N GLU A 288 20.71 -14.93 -16.16
CA GLU A 288 21.62 -14.35 -17.14
C GLU A 288 22.78 -13.58 -16.47
N LEU A 289 22.50 -12.89 -15.36
CA LEU A 289 23.49 -12.13 -14.58
C LEU A 289 24.32 -13.03 -13.67
N TYR A 290 23.75 -14.14 -13.23
CA TYR A 290 24.36 -15.09 -12.30
C TYR A 290 24.37 -16.51 -12.93
N PRO A 291 25.10 -16.73 -14.05
CA PRO A 291 25.02 -17.98 -14.81
C PRO A 291 25.65 -19.19 -14.09
N ASP A 292 26.74 -18.95 -13.36
CA ASP A 292 27.60 -20.01 -12.79
C ASP A 292 27.32 -20.30 -11.30
N GLY A 293 26.39 -19.57 -10.67
CA GLY A 293 26.03 -19.73 -9.26
C GLY A 293 25.20 -18.56 -8.75
N ASP A 294 24.56 -18.73 -7.59
CA ASP A 294 23.69 -17.70 -7.01
C ASP A 294 24.48 -16.50 -6.47
N LEU A 295 23.77 -15.38 -6.32
CA LEU A 295 24.29 -14.13 -5.76
C LEU A 295 24.91 -14.34 -4.37
N VAL A 296 26.16 -13.89 -4.20
CA VAL A 296 26.87 -13.88 -2.91
C VAL A 296 27.01 -12.44 -2.42
N TYR A 297 26.35 -12.11 -1.31
CA TYR A 297 26.42 -10.79 -0.67
C TYR A 297 27.38 -10.82 0.53
N MET A 298 28.38 -9.94 0.54
CA MET A 298 29.37 -9.84 1.61
C MET A 298 29.10 -8.61 2.49
N ILE A 299 28.72 -8.84 3.75
CA ILE A 299 28.49 -7.77 4.74
C ILE A 299 29.73 -6.88 4.86
N GLY A 300 29.51 -5.56 4.72
CA GLY A 300 30.57 -4.55 4.82
C GLY A 300 31.39 -4.33 3.55
N ASN A 301 31.15 -5.10 2.48
CA ASN A 301 31.81 -4.93 1.17
C ASN A 301 30.81 -4.71 0.03
N SER A 302 29.74 -5.50 -0.01
CA SER A 302 28.68 -5.38 -1.01
C SER A 302 27.77 -4.17 -0.74
N ASP A 303 27.19 -3.60 -1.80
CA ASP A 303 26.22 -2.50 -1.77
C ASP A 303 24.84 -3.03 -2.15
N TYR A 304 23.85 -3.02 -1.24
CA TYR A 304 22.54 -3.61 -1.53
C TYR A 304 21.80 -2.91 -2.70
N ARG A 305 22.20 -1.70 -3.07
CA ARG A 305 21.63 -0.98 -4.21
C ARG A 305 22.09 -1.50 -5.56
N LYS A 306 23.15 -2.32 -5.58
CA LYS A 306 23.82 -2.81 -6.79
C LYS A 306 23.99 -4.32 -6.79
N ASP A 307 24.26 -4.86 -5.61
CA ASP A 307 24.70 -6.24 -5.41
C ASP A 307 23.64 -7.10 -4.73
N TRP A 308 22.45 -6.54 -4.43
CA TRP A 308 21.31 -7.29 -3.92
C TRP A 308 20.15 -7.22 -4.92
N PHE A 309 19.91 -8.34 -5.61
CA PHE A 309 18.84 -8.42 -6.60
C PHE A 309 17.47 -8.22 -5.94
N PHE A 310 16.62 -7.41 -6.55
CA PHE A 310 15.35 -6.96 -5.95
C PHE A 310 14.35 -8.08 -5.64
N ALA A 311 14.49 -9.25 -6.27
CA ALA A 311 13.61 -10.41 -6.09
C ALA A 311 14.40 -11.70 -5.82
N GLN A 312 13.87 -12.58 -4.97
CA GLN A 312 14.46 -13.90 -4.74
C GLN A 312 13.80 -14.90 -5.69
N VAL A 313 14.51 -15.27 -6.76
CA VAL A 313 13.98 -16.08 -7.86
C VAL A 313 14.86 -17.31 -8.10
N THR A 314 14.28 -18.36 -8.67
CA THR A 314 15.01 -19.58 -9.00
C THR A 314 15.82 -19.40 -10.28
N ARG A 315 17.05 -19.93 -10.31
CA ARG A 315 17.80 -20.12 -11.56
C ARG A 315 17.18 -21.27 -12.35
N PHE A 316 16.82 -21.03 -13.61
CA PHE A 316 16.28 -22.08 -14.48
C PHE A 316 17.44 -22.95 -15.00
N GLU A 317 17.73 -24.05 -14.31
CA GLU A 317 18.61 -25.09 -14.83
C GLU A 317 17.80 -26.09 -15.65
N PHE A 318 18.13 -26.26 -16.93
CA PHE A 318 17.64 -27.41 -17.69
C PHE A 318 18.21 -28.69 -17.02
N LEU A 319 17.36 -29.36 -16.22
CA LEU A 319 17.57 -30.60 -15.45
C LEU A 319 18.32 -30.41 -14.10
N GLN A 320 17.61 -30.44 -12.97
CA GLN A 320 17.46 -31.60 -12.05
C GLN A 320 16.76 -31.15 -10.75
N TYR A 321 15.86 -31.99 -10.23
CA TYR A 321 15.16 -31.77 -8.95
C TYR A 321 16.13 -31.79 -7.76
N TYR A 322 16.15 -30.73 -6.93
CA TYR A 322 16.59 -30.84 -5.53
C TYR A 322 15.74 -29.96 -4.60
N TYR A 323 15.25 -30.55 -3.52
CA TYR A 323 14.64 -29.86 -2.38
C TYR A 323 15.74 -29.38 -1.43
N TYR A 324 15.68 -28.13 -0.98
CA TYR A 324 16.55 -27.59 0.06
C TYR A 324 15.75 -27.26 1.32
N TYR A 325 16.22 -27.72 2.48
CA TYR A 325 15.75 -27.29 3.81
C TYR A 325 16.89 -26.54 4.50
N PRO A 326 16.72 -25.27 4.88
CA PRO A 326 17.68 -24.60 5.75
C PRO A 326 17.34 -24.82 7.22
N SER A 327 18.31 -25.30 7.99
CA SER A 327 18.33 -25.17 9.45
C SER A 327 19.13 -23.93 9.83
N ILE A 328 18.49 -22.92 10.43
CA ILE A 328 19.17 -21.73 10.98
C ILE A 328 19.08 -21.78 12.51
N LYS A 329 20.24 -21.71 13.18
CA LYS A 329 20.35 -21.42 14.62
C LYS A 329 20.91 -20.01 14.81
N LYS A 330 20.05 -19.01 14.69
CA LYS A 330 20.13 -17.59 15.13
C LYS A 330 18.84 -16.91 14.63
N ILE A 331 18.27 -15.98 15.39
CA ILE A 331 17.05 -15.27 14.96
C ILE A 331 17.45 -14.30 13.85
N SER A 332 17.06 -14.62 12.62
CA SER A 332 17.10 -13.72 11.47
C SER A 332 15.68 -13.23 11.21
N ASN A 333 15.43 -11.93 11.35
CA ASN A 333 14.19 -11.32 10.88
C ASN A 333 14.36 -11.04 9.39
N ILE A 334 13.69 -11.84 8.55
CA ILE A 334 13.61 -11.60 7.11
C ILE A 334 12.24 -11.00 6.84
N ALA A 335 12.21 -9.75 6.39
CA ALA A 335 11.00 -9.12 5.86
C ALA A 335 11.02 -9.26 4.34
N LEU A 336 9.98 -9.86 3.78
CA LEU A 336 9.78 -9.97 2.33
C LEU A 336 8.52 -9.19 1.97
N PHE A 337 8.57 -8.48 0.85
CA PHE A 337 7.41 -7.83 0.25
C PHE A 337 7.26 -8.32 -1.19
N SER A 338 6.02 -8.41 -1.66
CA SER A 338 5.74 -8.83 -3.03
C SER A 338 5.95 -7.65 -3.98
N CYS A 339 7.04 -7.67 -4.73
CA CYS A 339 7.22 -6.85 -5.92
C CYS A 339 6.84 -7.72 -7.13
N LEU A 340 5.59 -7.60 -7.58
CA LEU A 340 5.13 -8.15 -8.85
C LEU A 340 4.68 -7.00 -9.75
#